data_AF-A0A915CFN6-F1
#
_entry.id   AF-A0A915CFN6-F1
#
_cell.length_a   1.000
_cell.length_b   1.000
_cell.length_c   1.000
_cell.angle_alpha   90.00
_cell.angle_beta   90.00
_cell.angle_gamma   90.00
#
_symmetry.space_group_name_H-M   'P 1'
#
loop_
_entity.id
_entity.type
_entity.pdbx_description
1 polymer ?
#
loop_
_entity_poly.entity_id
_entity_poly.type
_entity_poly.pdbx_seq_one_letter_code
_entity_poly.pdbx_strand_id
1 'polypeptide(L)'
;MGFGAVVPNMPDVILRRVFDFLTYKELCRLECICKRWKKLIWWIFKRDILELTVEQSTTYTTVSVNQQVPFKRLSVCCSFDALDFLSGVLRRSRLYVRKLSCDLRFLAYLDRLQCDRETNRRYWSNVDELWLVIAKLDDHITQKFLSIESSLFLNLKEMTVQIHGGSTQVDSIDRVISSVVRRFPNICISMELHASSSDEVD
;
A
#
# COMPACT_ATOMS: atom_id res chain seq x y z
N MET A 1 3.01 16.75 42.61
CA MET A 1 1.90 15.83 42.24
C MET A 1 2.38 14.98 41.07
N GLY A 2 2.87 13.77 41.36
CA GLY A 2 3.27 12.82 40.32
C GLY A 2 2.03 12.12 39.79
N PHE A 3 1.64 12.40 38.55
CA PHE A 3 0.72 11.52 37.84
C PHE A 3 1.43 10.17 37.67
N GLY A 4 1.03 9.18 38.48
CA GLY A 4 1.60 7.85 38.48
C GLY A 4 1.56 7.25 37.08
N ALA A 5 2.74 6.99 36.52
CA ALA A 5 2.93 6.20 35.32
C ALA A 5 2.59 4.72 35.63
N VAL A 6 1.30 4.37 35.63
CA VAL A 6 0.80 3.01 35.97
C VAL A 6 0.76 2.10 34.73
N VAL A 7 0.76 2.65 33.52
CA VAL A 7 0.63 1.84 32.28
C VAL A 7 1.82 0.90 31.97
N PRO A 8 3.10 1.16 32.36
CA PRO A 8 4.21 0.26 32.05
C PRO A 8 4.14 -1.12 32.71
N ASN A 9 3.35 -1.32 33.76
CA ASN A 9 3.29 -2.59 34.52
C ASN A 9 2.08 -3.46 34.18
N MET A 10 1.15 -2.98 33.35
CA MET A 10 -0.03 -3.75 32.96
C MET A 10 0.37 -4.97 32.12
N PRO A 11 -0.19 -6.17 32.32
CA PRO A 11 0.13 -7.35 31.52
C PRO A 11 -0.14 -7.15 30.02
N ASP A 12 0.68 -7.76 29.16
CA ASP A 12 0.55 -7.66 27.69
C ASP A 12 -0.84 -8.04 27.18
N VAL A 13 -1.48 -9.04 27.81
CA VAL A 13 -2.83 -9.49 27.44
C VAL A 13 -3.86 -8.38 27.61
N ILE A 14 -3.75 -7.58 28.67
CA ILE A 14 -4.67 -6.46 28.93
C ILE A 14 -4.34 -5.29 28.00
N LEU A 15 -3.05 -4.97 27.82
CA LEU A 15 -2.64 -3.91 26.90
C LEU A 15 -3.10 -4.18 25.46
N ARG A 16 -3.03 -5.43 24.99
CA ARG A 16 -3.55 -5.80 23.67
C ARG A 16 -5.05 -5.54 23.57
N ARG A 17 -5.83 -5.93 24.58
CA ARG A 17 -7.27 -5.66 24.61
C ARG A 17 -7.57 -4.16 24.59
N VAL A 18 -6.80 -3.35 25.32
CA VAL A 18 -6.95 -1.88 25.29
C VAL A 18 -6.64 -1.34 23.89
N PHE A 19 -5.55 -1.80 23.28
CA PHE A 19 -5.14 -1.37 21.95
C PHE A 19 -6.10 -1.83 20.84
N ASP A 20 -6.81 -2.95 21.03
CA ASP A 20 -7.84 -3.43 20.09
C ASP A 20 -9.03 -2.45 19.96
N PHE A 21 -9.23 -1.54 20.91
CA PHE A 21 -10.27 -0.49 20.84
C PHE A 21 -9.79 0.81 20.18
N LEU A 22 -8.51 0.92 19.84
CA LEU A 22 -7.92 2.13 19.28
C LEU A 22 -7.95 2.11 17.76
N THR A 23 -8.11 3.29 17.18
CA THR A 23 -7.99 3.48 15.74
C THR A 23 -6.55 3.30 15.27
N TYR A 24 -6.36 3.01 13.99
CA TYR A 24 -5.03 2.95 13.37
C TYR A 24 -4.18 4.20 13.65
N LYS A 25 -4.80 5.40 13.58
CA LYS A 25 -4.10 6.68 13.83
C LYS A 25 -3.62 6.79 15.27
N GLU A 26 -4.42 6.36 16.24
CA GLU A 26 -4.04 6.34 17.65
C GLU A 26 -2.92 5.33 17.91
N LEU A 27 -3.04 4.12 17.37
CA LEU A 27 -1.99 3.09 17.45
C LEU A 27 -0.66 3.58 16.88
N CYS A 28 -0.68 4.29 15.74
CA CYS A 28 0.52 4.90 15.17
C CYS A 28 1.18 5.93 16.09
N ARG A 29 0.41 6.66 16.90
CA ARG A 29 0.97 7.59 17.90
C ARG A 29 1.59 6.82 19.08
N LEU A 30 0.93 5.75 19.51
CA LEU A 30 1.36 4.98 20.67
C LEU A 30 2.62 4.12 20.41
N GLU A 31 2.86 3.68 19.17
CA GLU A 31 4.05 2.89 18.86
C GLU A 31 5.38 3.65 19.05
N CYS A 32 5.35 4.98 19.06
CA CYS A 32 6.52 5.82 19.28
C CYS A 32 6.90 5.97 20.76
N ILE A 33 6.03 5.55 21.70
CA ILE A 33 6.22 5.78 23.13
C ILE A 33 7.30 4.86 23.71
N CYS A 34 7.22 3.56 23.45
CA CYS A 34 8.24 2.62 23.94
C CYS A 34 8.33 1.34 23.09
N LYS A 35 9.48 0.65 23.17
CA LYS A 35 9.75 -0.58 22.42
C LYS A 35 8.72 -1.69 22.69
N ARG A 36 8.21 -1.78 23.92
CA ARG A 36 7.20 -2.78 24.30
C ARG A 36 5.88 -2.56 23.56
N TRP A 37 5.38 -1.32 23.57
CA TRP A 37 4.11 -0.99 22.91
C TRP A 37 4.23 -1.11 21.40
N LYS A 38 5.36 -0.67 20.83
CA LYS A 38 5.67 -0.89 19.41
C LYS A 38 5.51 -2.36 19.01
N LYS A 39 6.07 -3.29 19.78
CA LYS A 39 5.95 -4.74 19.50
C LYS A 39 4.51 -5.23 19.55
N LEU A 40 3.73 -4.79 20.54
CA LEU A 40 2.32 -5.18 20.68
C LEU A 40 1.47 -4.63 19.53
N ILE A 41 1.66 -3.36 19.18
CA ILE A 41 0.95 -2.67 18.10
C ILE A 41 1.29 -3.30 16.75
N TRP A 42 2.56 -3.62 16.51
CA TRP A 42 2.98 -4.33 15.29
C TRP A 42 2.34 -5.71 15.16
N TRP A 43 2.13 -6.41 16.28
CA TRP A 43 1.40 -7.67 16.28
C TRP A 43 -0.08 -7.47 15.88
N ILE A 44 -0.72 -6.41 16.37
CA ILE A 44 -2.09 -6.04 15.99
C ILE A 44 -2.15 -5.74 14.48
N PHE A 45 -1.27 -4.88 13.97
CA PHE A 45 -1.23 -4.57 12.53
C PHE A 45 -0.99 -5.80 11.66
N LYS A 46 -0.10 -6.72 12.06
CA LYS A 46 0.12 -7.99 11.37
C LYS A 46 -1.14 -8.86 11.32
N ARG A 47 -1.95 -8.86 12.38
CA ARG A 47 -3.19 -9.64 12.49
C ARG A 47 -4.31 -9.03 11.63
N ASP A 48 -4.39 -7.71 11.61
CA ASP A 48 -5.57 -6.95 11.15
C ASP A 48 -5.37 -6.22 9.81
N ILE A 49 -4.17 -6.26 9.22
CA ILE A 49 -3.86 -5.60 7.95
C ILE A 49 -3.19 -6.61 7.02
N LEU A 50 -4.00 -7.27 6.20
CA LEU A 50 -3.56 -8.17 5.13
C LEU A 50 -3.88 -7.59 3.74
N GLU A 51 -4.74 -6.58 3.68
CA GLU A 51 -5.08 -5.84 2.46
C GLU A 51 -4.72 -4.37 2.64
N LEU A 52 -4.04 -3.79 1.65
CA LEU A 52 -3.67 -2.39 1.64
C LEU A 52 -4.20 -1.72 0.37
N THR A 53 -4.95 -0.63 0.53
CA THR A 53 -5.35 0.25 -0.55
C THR A 53 -4.66 1.60 -0.39
N VAL A 54 -3.93 2.06 -1.40
CA VAL A 54 -3.28 3.37 -1.43
C VAL A 54 -3.75 4.13 -2.65
N GLU A 55 -4.45 5.23 -2.43
CA GLU A 55 -4.91 6.14 -3.48
C GLU A 55 -4.24 7.49 -3.31
N GLN A 56 -3.59 7.98 -4.38
CA GLN A 56 -2.93 9.27 -4.36
C GLN A 56 -3.55 10.24 -5.36
N SER A 57 -3.88 11.44 -4.89
CA SER A 57 -4.47 12.49 -5.73
C SER A 57 -4.02 13.88 -5.29
N THR A 58 -3.97 14.82 -6.24
CA THR A 58 -3.76 16.25 -5.96
C THR A 58 -4.93 16.88 -5.21
N THR A 59 -6.12 16.24 -5.22
CA THR A 59 -7.31 16.74 -4.52
C THR A 59 -7.27 16.48 -3.02
N TYR A 60 -6.44 15.54 -2.56
CA TYR A 60 -6.30 15.26 -1.13
C TYR A 60 -5.39 16.30 -0.46
N THR A 61 -5.95 17.05 0.48
CA THR A 61 -5.20 18.03 1.29
C THR A 61 -4.68 17.45 2.61
N THR A 62 -5.25 16.33 3.06
CA THR A 62 -4.87 15.65 4.30
C THR A 62 -4.82 14.14 4.09
N VAL A 63 -4.10 13.45 4.97
CA VAL A 63 -4.07 11.98 4.99
C VAL A 63 -5.34 11.43 5.63
N SER A 64 -6.16 10.78 4.82
CA SER A 64 -7.29 9.98 5.28
C SER A 64 -6.86 8.52 5.42
N VAL A 65 -7.28 7.90 6.53
CA VAL A 65 -6.97 6.51 6.82
C VAL A 65 -8.20 5.86 7.39
N ASN A 66 -8.61 4.75 6.80
CA ASN A 66 -9.74 3.96 7.26
C ASN A 66 -9.30 2.50 7.41
N GLN A 67 -9.49 1.94 8.60
CA GLN A 67 -9.19 0.53 8.85
C GLN A 67 -10.50 -0.25 8.98
N GLN A 68 -10.69 -1.20 8.09
CA GLN A 68 -11.86 -2.08 8.08
C GLN A 68 -11.42 -3.45 8.61
N VAL A 69 -11.41 -3.59 9.95
CA VAL A 69 -10.92 -4.78 10.65
C VAL A 69 -11.56 -6.10 10.16
N PRO A 70 -12.88 -6.18 9.89
CA PRO A 70 -13.49 -7.42 9.38
C PRO A 70 -12.89 -7.91 8.05
N PHE A 71 -12.50 -6.97 7.18
CA PHE A 71 -11.87 -7.25 5.89
C PHE A 71 -10.34 -7.29 5.97
N LYS A 72 -9.77 -7.05 7.15
CA LYS A 72 -8.33 -6.89 7.38
C LYS A 72 -7.70 -5.87 6.42
N ARG A 73 -8.45 -4.81 6.11
CA ARG A 73 -8.09 -3.82 5.10
C ARG A 73 -7.72 -2.50 5.73
N LEU A 74 -6.60 -1.94 5.27
CA LEU A 74 -6.23 -0.56 5.52
C LEU A 74 -6.34 0.23 4.21
N SER A 75 -7.18 1.26 4.20
CA SER A 75 -7.29 2.18 3.07
C SER A 75 -6.66 3.52 3.44
N VAL A 76 -5.77 4.00 2.59
CA VAL A 76 -5.03 5.25 2.73
C VAL A 76 -5.29 6.11 1.51
N CYS A 77 -5.83 7.31 1.73
CA CYS A 77 -6.01 8.32 0.69
C CYS A 77 -5.16 9.53 1.07
N CYS A 78 -4.27 9.99 0.20
CA CYS A 78 -3.35 11.08 0.52
C CYS A 78 -2.85 11.85 -0.71
N SER A 79 -2.20 12.98 -0.46
CA SER A 79 -1.45 13.69 -1.50
C SER A 79 -0.19 12.91 -1.91
N PHE A 80 0.44 13.34 -3.00
CA PHE A 80 1.73 12.79 -3.45
C PHE A 80 2.89 13.10 -2.48
N ASP A 81 2.74 14.11 -1.64
CA ASP A 81 3.79 14.58 -0.71
C ASP A 81 3.76 13.88 0.65
N ALA A 82 2.80 12.99 0.89
CA ALA A 82 2.64 12.24 2.14
C ALA A 82 3.69 11.12 2.34
N LEU A 83 4.94 11.36 1.93
CA LEU A 83 6.02 10.36 1.88
C LEU A 83 6.35 9.78 3.26
N ASP A 84 6.41 10.61 4.30
CA ASP A 84 6.73 10.16 5.67
C ASP A 84 5.65 9.21 6.20
N PHE A 85 4.38 9.56 5.95
CA PHE A 85 3.25 8.73 6.36
C PHE A 85 3.27 7.38 5.64
N LEU A 86 3.42 7.39 4.32
CA LEU A 86 3.48 6.18 3.50
C LEU A 86 4.72 5.33 3.82
N SER A 87 5.86 5.94 4.14
CA SER A 87 7.04 5.23 4.64
C SER A 87 6.73 4.48 5.94
N GLY A 88 5.97 5.12 6.84
CA GLY A 88 5.45 4.48 8.05
C GLY A 88 4.55 3.29 7.74
N VAL A 89 3.58 3.44 6.82
CA VAL A 89 2.70 2.35 6.38
C VAL A 89 3.53 1.18 5.85
N LEU A 90 4.42 1.45 4.90
CA LEU A 90 5.29 0.46 4.27
C LEU A 90 6.12 -0.31 5.31
N ARG A 91 6.76 0.38 6.27
CA ARG A 91 7.55 -0.29 7.32
C ARG A 91 6.72 -1.26 8.18
N ARG A 92 5.44 -0.96 8.42
CA ARG A 92 4.57 -1.76 9.28
C ARG A 92 3.89 -2.92 8.56
N SER A 93 3.56 -2.74 7.28
CA SER A 93 2.66 -3.65 6.56
C SER A 93 3.35 -4.53 5.51
N ARG A 94 4.51 -4.11 4.99
CA ARG A 94 5.15 -4.75 3.81
C ARG A 94 5.41 -6.25 3.89
N LEU A 95 5.52 -6.79 5.09
CA LEU A 95 5.82 -8.20 5.33
C LEU A 95 4.58 -9.07 5.52
N TYR A 96 3.38 -8.49 5.50
CA TYR A 96 2.15 -9.22 5.85
C TYR A 96 1.01 -8.98 4.88
N VAL A 97 1.03 -7.85 4.16
CA VAL A 97 0.08 -7.57 3.08
C VAL A 97 0.16 -8.64 2.01
N ARG A 98 -1.00 -9.17 1.63
CA ARG A 98 -1.22 -10.17 0.58
C ARG A 98 -1.94 -9.57 -0.63
N LYS A 99 -2.85 -8.62 -0.38
CA LYS A 99 -3.56 -7.86 -1.42
C LYS A 99 -3.15 -6.41 -1.40
N LEU A 100 -2.72 -5.89 -2.54
CA LEU A 100 -2.35 -4.48 -2.70
C LEU A 100 -3.21 -3.85 -3.79
N SER A 101 -3.88 -2.74 -3.48
CA SER A 101 -4.58 -1.91 -4.45
C SER A 101 -3.91 -0.54 -4.49
N CYS A 102 -3.39 -0.12 -5.64
CA CYS A 102 -2.71 1.16 -5.74
C CYS A 102 -2.57 1.69 -7.16
N ASP A 103 -2.28 2.98 -7.27
CA ASP A 103 -1.88 3.61 -8.53
C ASP A 103 -0.48 3.13 -8.97
N LEU A 104 -0.27 3.00 -10.29
CA LEU A 104 1.06 2.72 -10.86
C LEU A 104 2.09 3.74 -10.39
N ARG A 105 1.69 5.00 -10.26
CA ARG A 105 2.54 6.09 -9.78
C ARG A 105 3.05 5.81 -8.35
N PHE A 106 2.22 5.28 -7.46
CA PHE A 106 2.66 4.90 -6.12
C PHE A 106 3.77 3.84 -6.19
N LEU A 107 3.59 2.81 -7.02
CA LEU A 107 4.61 1.79 -7.20
C LEU A 107 5.90 2.39 -7.76
N ALA A 108 5.82 3.19 -8.83
CA ALA A 108 6.95 3.82 -9.53
C ALA A 108 7.84 4.68 -8.64
N TYR A 109 7.32 5.18 -7.52
CA TYR A 109 8.03 6.04 -6.57
C TYR A 109 8.25 5.39 -5.19
N LEU A 110 8.13 4.06 -5.08
CA LEU A 110 8.43 3.33 -3.84
C LEU A 110 9.89 3.51 -3.39
N ASP A 111 10.81 3.81 -4.31
CA ASP A 111 12.22 4.11 -4.03
C ASP A 111 12.40 5.38 -3.18
N ARG A 112 11.44 6.31 -3.21
CA ARG A 112 11.44 7.52 -2.38
C ARG A 112 10.99 7.28 -0.94
N LEU A 113 10.34 6.14 -0.67
CA LEU A 113 9.83 5.83 0.66
C LEU A 113 10.91 5.21 1.53
N GLN A 114 11.06 5.75 2.74
CA GLN A 114 12.04 5.26 3.71
C GLN A 114 11.63 3.90 4.27
N CYS A 115 12.24 2.87 3.75
CA CYS A 115 12.07 1.49 4.20
C CYS A 115 13.45 0.91 4.52
N ASP A 116 13.69 0.51 5.78
CA ASP A 116 14.89 -0.22 6.20
C ASP A 116 14.86 -1.65 5.65
N ARG A 117 14.95 -1.75 4.32
CA ARG A 117 14.83 -2.99 3.56
C ARG A 117 16.21 -3.64 3.48
N GLU A 118 16.27 -4.90 3.92
CA GLU A 118 17.44 -5.75 3.72
C GLU A 118 17.83 -5.79 2.23
N THR A 119 19.14 -5.74 1.96
CA THR A 119 19.69 -5.85 0.62
C THR A 119 19.12 -7.11 -0.05
N ASN A 120 18.49 -6.96 -1.22
CA ASN A 120 17.80 -8.00 -2.02
C ASN A 120 16.37 -8.38 -1.63
N ARG A 121 15.80 -7.87 -0.53
CA ARG A 121 14.40 -8.18 -0.19
C ARG A 121 13.45 -7.37 -1.05
N ARG A 122 12.39 -7.97 -1.61
CA ARG A 122 11.38 -7.23 -2.40
C ARG A 122 10.58 -6.26 -1.50
N TYR A 123 10.05 -5.18 -2.07
CA TYR A 123 9.20 -4.22 -1.33
C TYR A 123 7.99 -4.95 -0.73
N TRP A 124 7.28 -5.72 -1.55
CA TRP A 124 6.07 -6.47 -1.21
C TRP A 124 6.29 -7.96 -1.44
N SER A 125 6.99 -8.62 -0.50
CA SER A 125 7.40 -10.02 -0.69
C SER A 125 6.24 -11.02 -0.62
N ASN A 126 5.14 -10.65 0.04
CA ASN A 126 4.01 -11.54 0.32
C ASN A 126 2.74 -11.16 -0.44
N VAL A 127 2.80 -10.11 -1.27
CA VAL A 127 1.68 -9.74 -2.14
C VAL A 127 1.58 -10.77 -3.27
N ASP A 128 0.44 -11.45 -3.32
CA ASP A 128 0.07 -12.38 -4.37
C ASP A 128 -1.10 -11.88 -5.22
N GLU A 129 -1.86 -10.88 -4.75
CA GLU A 129 -2.93 -10.21 -5.50
C GLU A 129 -2.68 -8.69 -5.62
N LEU A 130 -2.64 -8.18 -6.84
CA LEU A 130 -2.44 -6.76 -7.15
C LEU A 130 -3.64 -6.17 -7.89
N TRP A 131 -4.21 -5.07 -7.40
CA TRP A 131 -5.09 -4.20 -8.15
C TRP A 131 -4.33 -2.94 -8.54
N LEU A 132 -4.04 -2.80 -9.83
CA LEU A 132 -3.21 -1.72 -10.36
C LEU A 132 -4.06 -0.72 -11.13
N VAL A 133 -4.11 0.50 -10.63
CA VAL A 133 -4.78 1.61 -11.32
C VAL A 133 -3.77 2.34 -12.19
N ILE A 134 -4.04 2.42 -13.49
CA ILE A 134 -3.24 3.14 -14.47
C ILE A 134 -4.07 4.33 -14.96
N ALA A 135 -3.72 5.53 -14.47
CA ALA A 135 -4.34 6.77 -14.87
C ALA A 135 -3.26 7.81 -15.23
N LYS A 136 -3.48 8.57 -16.31
CA LYS A 136 -2.60 9.67 -16.74
C LYS A 136 -1.12 9.24 -16.83
N LEU A 137 -0.87 8.17 -17.58
CA LEU A 137 0.48 7.62 -17.73
C LEU A 137 1.33 8.48 -18.68
N ASP A 138 2.53 8.86 -18.23
CA ASP A 138 3.56 9.45 -19.08
C ASP A 138 4.77 8.50 -19.20
N ASP A 139 5.69 8.78 -20.14
CA ASP A 139 6.89 7.94 -20.30
C ASP A 139 7.79 8.01 -19.06
N HIS A 140 7.82 9.12 -18.32
CA HIS A 140 8.65 9.24 -17.11
C HIS A 140 8.24 8.25 -16.02
N ILE A 141 6.96 8.17 -15.68
CA ILE A 141 6.39 7.22 -14.71
C ILE A 141 6.61 5.78 -15.21
N THR A 142 6.44 5.55 -16.51
CA THR A 142 6.66 4.24 -17.13
C THR A 142 8.10 3.77 -16.94
N GLN A 143 9.08 4.60 -17.31
CA GLN A 143 10.50 4.29 -17.13
C GLN A 143 10.85 4.08 -15.65
N LYS A 144 10.29 4.91 -14.76
CA LYS A 144 10.49 4.77 -13.32
C LYS A 144 9.97 3.43 -12.80
N PHE A 145 8.75 3.05 -13.15
CA PHE A 145 8.21 1.74 -12.81
C PHE A 145 9.11 0.61 -13.32
N LEU A 146 9.47 0.63 -14.60
CA LEU A 146 10.31 -0.41 -15.22
C LEU A 146 11.68 -0.53 -14.53
N SER A 147 12.25 0.58 -14.05
CA SER A 147 13.54 0.58 -13.35
C SER A 147 13.52 -0.12 -11.98
N ILE A 148 12.34 -0.22 -11.35
CA ILE A 148 12.19 -0.81 -10.01
C ILE A 148 11.32 -2.07 -9.99
N GLU A 149 10.64 -2.40 -11.09
CA GLU A 149 9.67 -3.50 -11.21
C GLU A 149 10.21 -4.79 -10.57
N SER A 150 11.44 -5.15 -10.94
CA SER A 150 12.08 -6.36 -10.45
C SER A 150 12.14 -6.41 -8.92
N SER A 151 12.22 -5.26 -8.23
CA SER A 151 12.29 -5.12 -6.78
C SER A 151 10.94 -5.11 -6.06
N LEU A 152 9.82 -5.04 -6.78
CA LEU A 152 8.50 -4.85 -6.18
C LEU A 152 7.96 -6.12 -5.52
N PHE A 153 7.85 -7.20 -6.30
CA PHE A 153 7.12 -8.41 -5.91
C PHE A 153 8.01 -9.65 -5.98
N LEU A 154 7.63 -10.69 -5.23
CA LEU A 154 8.32 -11.98 -5.25
C LEU A 154 7.53 -13.05 -6.01
N ASN A 155 6.23 -13.20 -5.71
CA ASN A 155 5.38 -14.29 -6.22
C ASN A 155 3.95 -13.77 -6.52
N LEU A 156 3.82 -12.87 -7.49
CA LEU A 156 2.52 -12.33 -7.87
C LEU A 156 1.73 -13.39 -8.65
N LYS A 157 0.45 -13.62 -8.29
CA LYS A 157 -0.41 -14.65 -8.87
C LYS A 157 -1.60 -14.06 -9.62
N GLU A 158 -2.16 -12.98 -9.09
CA GLU A 158 -3.32 -12.32 -9.67
C GLU A 158 -3.04 -10.84 -9.83
N MET A 159 -3.43 -10.28 -10.97
CA MET A 159 -3.40 -8.85 -11.22
C MET A 159 -4.69 -8.40 -11.88
N THR A 160 -5.39 -7.44 -11.26
CA THR A 160 -6.44 -6.68 -11.92
C THR A 160 -5.85 -5.35 -12.36
N VAL A 161 -5.98 -5.00 -13.63
CA VAL A 161 -5.51 -3.74 -14.18
C VAL A 161 -6.70 -2.87 -14.55
N GLN A 162 -6.81 -1.72 -13.90
CA GLN A 162 -7.85 -0.72 -14.17
C GLN A 162 -7.23 0.45 -14.94
N ILE A 163 -7.66 0.65 -16.19
CA ILE A 163 -7.07 1.62 -17.10
C ILE A 163 -8.04 2.79 -17.28
N HIS A 164 -7.58 3.99 -16.89
CA HIS A 164 -8.27 5.26 -17.11
C HIS A 164 -7.45 6.09 -18.12
N GLY A 165 -7.77 5.99 -19.41
CA GLY A 165 -7.02 6.71 -20.44
C GLY A 165 -7.53 6.53 -21.86
N GLY A 166 -7.13 7.47 -22.74
CA GLY A 166 -7.36 7.43 -24.19
C GLY A 166 -6.20 6.76 -24.95
N SER A 167 -6.37 6.62 -26.27
CA SER A 167 -5.50 5.87 -27.19
C SER A 167 -4.00 6.24 -27.18
N THR A 168 -3.61 7.40 -26.64
CA THR A 168 -2.23 7.89 -26.66
C THR A 168 -1.30 7.23 -25.64
N GLN A 169 -1.83 6.42 -24.70
CA GLN A 169 -1.05 5.77 -23.63
C GLN A 169 -0.83 4.27 -23.85
N VAL A 170 -1.31 3.72 -24.96
CA VAL A 170 -1.34 2.27 -25.23
C VAL A 170 0.05 1.66 -25.16
N ASP A 171 1.06 2.28 -25.78
CA ASP A 171 2.44 1.76 -25.78
C ASP A 171 3.04 1.70 -24.36
N SER A 172 2.80 2.73 -23.55
CA SER A 172 3.29 2.77 -22.17
C SER A 172 2.58 1.73 -21.30
N ILE A 173 1.28 1.53 -21.51
CA ILE A 173 0.50 0.50 -20.81
C ILE A 173 1.00 -0.89 -21.20
N ASP A 174 1.19 -1.16 -22.50
CA ASP A 174 1.72 -2.43 -22.99
C ASP A 174 3.09 -2.72 -22.36
N ARG A 175 4.00 -1.73 -22.32
CA ARG A 175 5.32 -1.89 -21.70
C ARG A 175 5.23 -2.26 -20.21
N VAL A 176 4.34 -1.62 -19.45
CA VAL A 176 4.11 -1.93 -18.03
C VAL A 176 3.58 -3.36 -17.88
N ILE A 177 2.49 -3.70 -18.55
CA ILE A 177 1.84 -5.02 -18.43
C ILE A 177 2.79 -6.12 -18.92
N SER A 178 3.42 -5.94 -20.07
CA SER A 178 4.40 -6.87 -20.64
C SER A 178 5.58 -7.12 -19.69
N SER A 179 6.04 -6.11 -18.95
CA SER A 179 7.11 -6.31 -17.96
C SER A 179 6.67 -7.25 -16.82
N VAL A 180 5.44 -7.09 -16.32
CA VAL A 180 4.88 -7.94 -15.26
C VAL A 180 4.64 -9.36 -15.78
N VAL A 181 4.06 -9.52 -16.97
CA VAL A 181 3.81 -10.84 -17.59
C VAL A 181 5.12 -11.59 -17.84
N ARG A 182 6.15 -10.91 -18.35
CA ARG A 182 7.47 -11.52 -18.54
C ARG A 182 8.09 -11.99 -17.22
N ARG A 183 7.85 -11.27 -16.13
CA ARG A 183 8.34 -11.62 -14.79
C ARG A 183 7.55 -12.77 -14.17
N PHE A 184 6.23 -12.79 -14.37
CA PHE A 184 5.30 -13.74 -13.79
C PHE A 184 4.48 -14.41 -14.90
N PRO A 185 5.04 -15.40 -15.61
CA PRO A 185 4.41 -15.97 -16.82
C PRO A 185 3.09 -16.71 -16.55
N ASN A 186 2.81 -17.08 -15.30
CA ASN A 186 1.59 -17.78 -14.90
C ASN A 186 0.58 -16.87 -14.16
N ILE A 187 0.75 -15.54 -14.25
CA ILE A 187 -0.14 -14.59 -13.58
C ILE A 187 -1.53 -14.59 -14.24
N CYS A 188 -2.58 -14.62 -13.42
CA CYS A 188 -3.95 -14.39 -13.88
C CYS A 188 -4.20 -12.89 -14.00
N ILE A 189 -4.61 -12.43 -15.18
CA ILE A 189 -4.87 -11.00 -15.43
C ILE A 189 -6.34 -10.76 -15.73
N SER A 190 -6.94 -9.86 -14.97
CA SER A 190 -8.23 -9.24 -15.25
C SER A 190 -8.00 -7.80 -15.69
N MET A 191 -8.78 -7.30 -16.65
CA MET A 191 -8.62 -5.94 -17.17
C MET A 191 -9.96 -5.21 -17.17
N GLU A 192 -9.96 -3.99 -16.64
CA GLU A 192 -11.09 -3.07 -16.63
C GLU A 192 -10.71 -1.80 -17.39
N LEU A 193 -11.45 -1.51 -18.47
CA LEU A 193 -11.23 -0.34 -19.33
C LEU A 193 -12.29 0.71 -19.03
N HIS A 194 -11.87 1.87 -18.54
CA HIS A 194 -12.76 3.00 -18.27
C HIS A 194 -12.54 4.10 -19.32
N ALA A 195 -13.53 4.29 -20.18
CA ALA A 195 -13.56 5.42 -21.12
C ALA A 195 -13.79 6.74 -20.38
N SER A 196 -13.21 7.82 -20.91
CA SER A 196 -13.34 9.18 -20.36
C SER A 196 -14.71 9.83 -20.57
N SER A 197 -15.51 9.31 -21.51
CA SER A 197 -16.93 9.63 -21.70
C SER A 197 -17.70 8.35 -22.04
N SER A 198 -18.88 8.20 -21.45
CA SER A 198 -19.96 7.40 -22.05
C SER A 198 -20.78 8.38 -22.88
N ASP A 199 -20.38 8.63 -24.11
CA ASP A 199 -21.35 9.21 -25.03
C ASP A 199 -22.35 8.09 -25.33
N GLU A 200 -23.58 8.22 -24.80
CA GLU A 200 -24.69 7.38 -25.25
C GLU A 200 -24.75 7.51 -26.77
N VAL A 201 -24.65 6.37 -27.45
CA VAL A 201 -24.88 6.33 -28.90
C VAL A 201 -26.39 6.51 -29.09
N ASP A 202 -26.81 7.74 -29.36
CA ASP A 202 -28.15 8.05 -29.88
C ASP A 202 -28.34 7.50 -31.30
#